data_AF-C0BE85-F1
#
_entry.id   AF-C0BE85-F1
#
_cell.length_a   1.000
_cell.length_b   1.000
_cell.length_c   1.000
_cell.angle_alpha   90.00
_cell.angle_beta   90.00
_cell.angle_gamma   90.00
#
_symmetry.space_group_name_H-M   'P 1'
#
loop_
_entity.id
_entity.type
_entity.pdbx_description
1 polymer ?
#
loop_
_entity_poly.entity_id
_entity_poly.type
_entity_poly.pdbx_seq_one_letter_code
_entity_poly.pdbx_strand_id
1 'polypeptide(L)'
;MIKLGFVLLIAVILVQGMLFWKYQRQVKDICRQLSFLMKHDSNMLITREMDFGGIGELADVLNEWLELKRREKKEYLKKEEMISDTYTNLSHDIRTPLTSLDGYFQLMETCEDQEEQRRYMKIIQERIGSLKEMLEELFTFTKLKNDSFHLEMSSCCINKILKDTIFSYYDEWTGRGIEPEIQITDKLLFMNGNEQGIQRIFQNIIKNGLDHGEKKISISLEEVENNIRIQIKNQVCHVEKNKCRSGV
;
A
#
# COMPACT_ATOMS: atom_id res chain seq x y z
N MET A 1 -62.00 -47.12 -19.66
CA MET A 1 -60.54 -46.88 -19.76
C MET A 1 -60.18 -45.60 -20.51
N ILE A 2 -60.72 -45.34 -21.71
CA ILE A 2 -60.40 -44.15 -22.54
C ILE A 2 -60.67 -42.81 -21.81
N LYS A 3 -61.83 -42.67 -21.14
CA LYS A 3 -62.17 -41.44 -20.39
C LYS A 3 -61.19 -41.13 -19.24
N LEU A 4 -60.71 -42.16 -18.55
CA LEU A 4 -59.75 -42.01 -17.46
C LEU A 4 -58.38 -41.54 -17.97
N GLY A 5 -57.94 -42.08 -19.12
CA GLY A 5 -56.71 -41.65 -19.78
C GLY A 5 -56.75 -40.18 -20.21
N PHE A 6 -57.89 -39.71 -20.71
CA PHE A 6 -58.07 -38.31 -21.11
C PHE A 6 -58.01 -37.35 -19.91
N VAL A 7 -58.62 -37.72 -18.78
CA VAL A 7 -58.56 -36.94 -17.54
C VAL A 7 -57.12 -36.87 -17.00
N LEU A 8 -56.38 -37.97 -17.01
CA LEU A 8 -54.96 -38.00 -16.63
C LEU A 8 -54.10 -37.11 -17.54
N LEU A 9 -54.33 -37.14 -18.86
CA LEU A 9 -53.61 -36.31 -19.82
C LEU A 9 -53.83 -34.81 -19.53
N ILE A 10 -55.09 -34.41 -19.31
CA ILE A 10 -55.43 -33.02 -18.97
C ILE A 10 -54.76 -32.61 -17.66
N ALA A 11 -54.78 -33.48 -16.63
CA ALA A 11 -54.14 -33.19 -15.36
C ALA A 11 -52.63 -32.96 -15.52
N VAL A 12 -51.94 -33.78 -16.32
CA VAL A 12 -50.50 -33.60 -16.60
C VAL A 12 -50.23 -32.28 -17.32
N ILE A 13 -51.04 -31.93 -18.32
CA ILE A 13 -50.89 -30.67 -19.07
C ILE A 13 -51.11 -29.46 -18.13
N LEU A 14 -52.10 -29.52 -17.25
CA LEU A 14 -52.37 -28.45 -16.28
C LEU A 14 -51.21 -28.28 -15.29
N VAL A 15 -50.64 -29.39 -14.80
CA VAL A 15 -49.48 -29.36 -13.90
C VAL A 15 -48.25 -28.78 -14.62
N GLN A 16 -47.96 -29.21 -15.85
CA GLN A 16 -46.85 -28.67 -16.64
C GLN A 16 -47.04 -27.17 -16.94
N GLY A 17 -48.25 -26.74 -17.30
CA GLY A 17 -48.57 -25.33 -17.52
C GLY A 17 -48.38 -24.50 -16.25
N MET A 18 -48.79 -25.01 -15.10
CA MET A 18 -48.60 -24.33 -13.81
C MET A 18 -47.12 -24.21 -13.44
N LEU A 19 -46.33 -25.28 -13.63
CA LEU A 19 -44.88 -25.25 -13.42
C LEU A 19 -44.18 -24.25 -14.35
N PHE A 20 -44.54 -24.25 -15.63
CA PHE A 20 -43.99 -23.32 -16.63
C PHE A 20 -44.33 -21.86 -16.30
N TRP A 21 -45.57 -21.58 -15.91
CA TRP A 21 -45.99 -20.24 -15.51
C TRP A 21 -45.23 -19.75 -14.27
N LYS A 22 -45.05 -20.61 -13.26
CA LYS A 22 -44.25 -20.26 -12.08
C LYS A 22 -42.77 -20.00 -12.44
N TYR A 23 -42.18 -20.82 -13.32
CA TYR A 23 -40.81 -20.63 -13.79
C TYR A 23 -40.62 -19.27 -14.49
N GLN A 24 -41.51 -18.92 -15.42
CA GLN A 24 -41.51 -17.63 -16.12
C GLN A 24 -41.64 -16.44 -15.16
N ARG A 25 -42.52 -16.56 -14.15
CA ARG A 25 -42.69 -15.53 -13.13
C ARG A 25 -41.43 -15.32 -12.30
N GLN A 26 -40.79 -16.40 -11.84
CA GLN A 26 -39.57 -16.32 -11.04
C GLN A 26 -38.41 -15.68 -11.80
N VAL A 27 -38.21 -16.03 -13.08
CA VAL A 27 -37.18 -15.38 -13.93
C VAL A 27 -37.45 -13.88 -14.04
N LYS A 28 -38.71 -13.48 -14.29
CA LYS A 28 -39.08 -12.07 -14.39
C LYS A 28 -38.84 -11.32 -13.08
N ASP A 29 -39.10 -11.95 -11.94
CA ASP A 29 -38.85 -11.37 -10.62
C ASP A 29 -37.36 -11.21 -10.34
N ILE A 30 -36.51 -12.20 -10.69
CA ILE A 30 -35.05 -12.09 -10.59
C ILE A 30 -34.52 -10.96 -11.48
N CYS A 31 -34.96 -10.87 -12.74
CA CYS A 31 -34.58 -9.79 -13.64
C CYS A 31 -34.98 -8.42 -13.07
N ARG A 32 -36.19 -8.30 -12.48
CA ARG A 32 -36.64 -7.07 -11.82
C ARG A 32 -35.74 -6.72 -10.63
N GLN A 33 -35.43 -7.69 -9.77
CA GLN A 33 -34.55 -7.48 -8.62
C GLN A 33 -33.15 -7.05 -9.06
N LEU A 34 -32.56 -7.71 -10.06
CA LEU A 34 -31.25 -7.36 -10.60
C LEU A 34 -31.25 -5.95 -11.22
N SER A 35 -32.27 -5.59 -11.99
CA SER A 35 -32.38 -4.24 -12.58
C SER A 35 -32.48 -3.14 -11.51
N PHE A 36 -33.17 -3.43 -10.40
CA PHE A 36 -33.26 -2.53 -9.26
C PHE A 36 -31.90 -2.39 -8.57
N LEU A 37 -31.20 -3.50 -8.33
CA LEU A 37 -29.87 -3.49 -7.71
C LEU A 37 -28.85 -2.70 -8.53
N MET A 38 -28.85 -2.87 -9.85
CA MET A 38 -27.97 -2.12 -10.75
C MET A 38 -28.24 -0.61 -10.74
N LYS A 39 -29.49 -0.19 -10.51
CA LYS A 39 -29.89 1.21 -10.54
C LYS A 39 -29.73 1.94 -9.20
N HIS A 40 -29.87 1.22 -8.09
CA HIS A 40 -29.96 1.80 -6.75
C HIS A 40 -28.79 1.48 -5.82
N ASP A 41 -27.75 0.78 -6.30
CA ASP A 41 -26.54 0.42 -5.52
C ASP A 41 -26.90 -0.16 -4.13
N SER A 42 -27.94 -1.01 -4.12
CA SER A 42 -28.50 -1.59 -2.90
C SER A 42 -27.79 -2.87 -2.50
N ASN A 43 -27.77 -3.17 -1.19
CA ASN A 43 -27.19 -4.39 -0.62
C ASN A 43 -28.18 -5.56 -0.54
N MET A 44 -29.36 -5.44 -1.14
CA MET A 44 -30.34 -6.52 -1.14
C MET A 44 -29.80 -7.75 -1.89
N LEU A 45 -30.14 -8.93 -1.40
CA LEU A 45 -29.89 -10.20 -2.09
C LEU A 45 -31.05 -10.51 -3.02
N ILE A 46 -30.76 -11.18 -4.13
CA ILE A 46 -31.78 -11.73 -5.00
C ILE A 46 -32.50 -12.84 -4.24
N THR A 47 -33.78 -12.66 -4.01
CA THR A 47 -34.66 -13.60 -3.32
C THR A 47 -35.35 -14.52 -4.32
N ARG A 48 -35.56 -15.79 -3.92
CA ARG A 48 -36.22 -16.82 -4.72
C ARG A 48 -37.47 -17.35 -4.02
N GLU A 49 -38.52 -17.61 -4.79
CA GLU A 49 -39.77 -18.21 -4.30
C GLU A 49 -39.75 -19.75 -4.36
N MET A 50 -38.88 -20.35 -5.17
CA MET A 50 -38.71 -21.80 -5.27
C MET A 50 -37.22 -22.21 -5.29
N ASP A 51 -36.89 -23.23 -4.52
CA ASP A 51 -35.54 -23.84 -4.40
C ASP A 51 -35.29 -24.98 -5.41
N PHE A 52 -36.27 -25.32 -6.26
CA PHE A 52 -36.17 -26.47 -7.17
C PHE A 52 -35.68 -26.08 -8.57
N GLY A 53 -34.64 -26.78 -9.05
CA GLY A 53 -34.09 -26.64 -10.41
C GLY A 53 -33.02 -25.55 -10.57
N GLY A 54 -32.51 -25.38 -11.79
CA GLY A 54 -31.35 -24.51 -12.09
C GLY A 54 -31.53 -23.01 -11.85
N ILE A 55 -32.77 -22.53 -11.61
CA ILE A 55 -33.00 -21.11 -11.23
C ILE A 55 -32.48 -20.84 -9.81
N GLY A 56 -32.61 -21.81 -8.89
CA GLY A 56 -32.11 -21.66 -7.53
C GLY A 56 -30.62 -21.43 -7.53
N GLU A 57 -29.89 -22.31 -8.21
CA GLU A 57 -28.44 -22.22 -8.41
C GLU A 57 -28.03 -20.93 -9.12
N LEU A 58 -28.76 -20.50 -10.15
CA LEU A 58 -28.51 -19.22 -10.82
C LEU A 58 -28.63 -18.03 -9.85
N ALA A 59 -29.64 -18.02 -8.98
CA ALA A 59 -29.81 -16.95 -7.99
C ALA A 59 -28.65 -16.92 -6.98
N ASP A 60 -28.16 -18.10 -6.56
CA ASP A 60 -27.01 -18.20 -5.65
C ASP A 60 -25.74 -17.69 -6.31
N VAL A 61 -25.44 -18.13 -7.54
CA VAL A 61 -24.27 -17.66 -8.31
C VAL A 61 -24.34 -16.15 -8.58
N LEU A 62 -25.53 -15.61 -8.88
CA LEU A 62 -25.70 -14.16 -9.06
C LEU A 62 -25.44 -13.39 -7.76
N ASN A 63 -25.91 -13.91 -6.62
CA ASN A 63 -25.64 -13.30 -5.31
C ASN A 63 -24.14 -13.32 -4.98
N GLU A 64 -23.44 -14.43 -5.23
CA GLU A 64 -21.97 -14.51 -5.08
C GLU A 64 -21.24 -13.50 -5.97
N TRP A 65 -21.64 -13.37 -7.23
CA TRP A 65 -21.06 -12.40 -8.15
C TRP A 65 -21.31 -10.95 -7.71
N LEU A 66 -22.51 -10.64 -7.23
CA LEU A 66 -22.84 -9.32 -6.69
C LEU A 66 -21.99 -8.98 -5.46
N GLU A 67 -21.78 -9.94 -4.56
CA GLU A 67 -20.89 -9.78 -3.40
C GLU A 67 -19.44 -9.55 -3.82
N LEU A 68 -18.94 -10.30 -4.80
CA LEU A 68 -17.61 -10.10 -5.36
C LEU A 68 -17.47 -8.70 -5.98
N LYS A 69 -18.46 -8.25 -6.76
CA LYS A 69 -18.46 -6.90 -7.35
C LYS A 69 -18.52 -5.79 -6.31
N ARG A 70 -19.30 -5.96 -5.25
CA ARG A 70 -19.34 -5.01 -4.11
C ARG A 70 -17.98 -4.94 -3.43
N ARG A 71 -17.32 -6.08 -3.23
CA ARG A 71 -15.97 -6.14 -2.64
C ARG A 71 -14.95 -5.41 -3.52
N GLU A 72 -14.91 -5.70 -4.82
CA GLU A 72 -14.03 -5.02 -5.78
C GLU A 72 -14.25 -3.50 -5.77
N LYS A 73 -15.51 -3.05 -5.80
CA LYS A 73 -15.86 -1.62 -5.74
C LYS A 73 -15.42 -0.97 -4.42
N LYS A 74 -15.62 -1.65 -3.30
CA LYS A 74 -15.20 -1.14 -1.98
C LYS A 74 -13.67 -1.05 -1.88
N GLU A 75 -12.95 -2.04 -2.41
CA GLU A 75 -11.49 -2.00 -2.47
C GLU A 75 -10.99 -0.90 -3.41
N TYR A 76 -11.64 -0.70 -4.55
CA TYR A 76 -11.34 0.40 -5.46
C TYR A 76 -11.52 1.77 -4.80
N LEU A 77 -12.67 2.02 -4.17
CA LEU A 77 -12.94 3.29 -3.49
C LEU A 77 -11.95 3.54 -2.33
N LYS A 78 -11.62 2.50 -1.56
CA LYS A 78 -10.57 2.60 -0.52
C LYS A 78 -9.21 2.94 -1.11
N LYS A 79 -8.85 2.37 -2.26
CA LYS A 79 -7.59 2.70 -2.96
C LYS A 79 -7.61 4.14 -3.43
N GLU A 80 -8.72 4.61 -4.00
CA GLU A 80 -8.89 5.99 -4.46
C GLU A 80 -8.81 7.00 -3.31
N GLU A 81 -9.47 6.72 -2.19
CA GLU A 81 -9.40 7.52 -0.96
C GLU A 81 -7.96 7.59 -0.41
N MET A 82 -7.28 6.44 -0.29
CA MET A 82 -5.87 6.41 0.14
C MET A 82 -4.94 7.22 -0.78
N ILE A 83 -5.18 7.20 -2.10
CA ILE A 83 -4.42 7.99 -3.06
C ILE A 83 -4.71 9.48 -2.84
N SER A 84 -5.97 9.87 -2.70
CA SER A 84 -6.39 11.26 -2.43
C SER A 84 -5.78 11.80 -1.13
N ASP A 85 -5.79 11.00 -0.05
CA ASP A 85 -5.19 11.35 1.23
C ASP A 85 -3.68 11.51 1.10
N THR A 86 -3.01 10.61 0.36
CA THR A 86 -1.57 10.69 0.09
C THR A 86 -1.22 12.00 -0.63
N TYR A 87 -1.98 12.37 -1.67
CA TYR A 87 -1.76 13.63 -2.39
C TYR A 87 -2.01 14.86 -1.51
N THR A 88 -3.05 14.83 -0.67
CA THR A 88 -3.39 15.93 0.22
C THR A 88 -2.29 16.15 1.26
N ASN A 89 -1.85 15.08 1.92
CA ASN A 89 -0.76 15.13 2.91
C ASN A 89 0.54 15.62 2.28
N LEU A 90 0.91 15.08 1.11
CA LEU A 90 2.09 15.52 0.39
C LEU A 90 2.01 17.01 0.00
N SER A 91 0.83 17.48 -0.42
CA SER A 91 0.65 18.90 -0.77
C SER A 91 0.89 19.81 0.43
N HIS A 92 0.51 19.39 1.64
CA HIS A 92 0.83 20.09 2.88
C HIS A 92 2.34 20.03 3.20
N ASP A 93 2.94 18.85 3.06
CA ASP A 93 4.35 18.62 3.37
C ASP A 93 5.29 19.36 2.40
N ILE A 94 4.88 19.56 1.14
CA ILE A 94 5.59 20.38 0.14
C ILE A 94 5.41 21.87 0.42
N ARG A 95 4.21 22.31 0.83
CA ARG A 95 3.93 23.74 1.08
C ARG A 95 4.81 24.30 2.19
N THR A 96 5.02 23.55 3.26
CA THR A 96 5.80 23.98 4.43
C THR A 96 7.24 24.40 4.10
N PRO A 97 8.09 23.56 3.47
CA PRO A 97 9.45 23.94 3.08
C PRO A 97 9.45 25.02 2.00
N LEU A 98 8.45 25.07 1.12
CA LEU A 98 8.35 26.10 0.08
C LEU A 98 8.06 27.49 0.68
N THR A 99 7.15 27.59 1.64
CA THR A 99 6.90 28.85 2.38
C THR A 99 8.13 29.25 3.20
N SER A 100 8.82 28.29 3.82
CA SER A 100 10.08 28.55 4.52
C SER A 100 11.16 29.08 3.58
N LEU A 101 11.29 28.51 2.38
CA LEU A 101 12.24 28.95 1.35
C LEU A 101 11.98 30.39 0.95
N ASP A 102 10.74 30.73 0.61
CA ASP A 102 10.35 32.08 0.23
C ASP A 102 10.68 33.10 1.33
N GLY A 103 10.39 32.77 2.60
CA GLY A 103 10.76 33.61 3.74
C GLY A 103 12.26 33.82 3.89
N TYR A 104 13.08 32.78 3.74
CA TYR A 104 14.54 32.93 3.81
C TYR A 104 15.13 33.67 2.62
N PHE A 105 14.53 33.57 1.42
CA PHE A 105 14.90 34.41 0.28
C PHE A 105 14.64 35.89 0.59
N GLN A 106 13.46 36.24 1.10
CA GLN A 106 13.12 37.62 1.47
C GLN A 106 14.05 38.18 2.56
N LEU A 107 14.40 37.36 3.56
CA LEU A 107 15.36 37.73 4.60
C LEU A 107 16.77 37.95 4.02
N MET A 108 17.19 37.11 3.06
CA MET A 108 18.50 37.25 2.42
C MET A 108 18.60 38.48 1.54
N GLU A 109 17.54 38.83 0.81
CA GLU A 109 17.50 40.04 -0.04
C GLU A 109 17.70 41.34 0.74
N THR A 110 17.28 41.37 2.00
CA THR A 110 17.34 42.56 2.88
C THR A 110 18.48 42.51 3.89
N CYS A 111 19.27 41.43 3.91
CA CYS A 111 20.37 41.24 4.85
C CYS A 111 21.69 41.78 4.29
N GLU A 112 22.36 42.67 5.02
CA GLU A 112 23.69 43.18 4.65
C GLU A 112 24.84 42.40 5.29
N ASP A 113 24.56 41.59 6.32
CA ASP A 113 25.55 40.80 7.02
C ASP A 113 25.88 39.50 6.28
N GLN A 114 27.15 39.30 5.94
CA GLN A 114 27.62 38.14 5.17
C GLN A 114 27.51 36.82 5.94
N GLU A 115 27.61 36.84 7.26
CA GLU A 115 27.46 35.64 8.08
C GLU A 115 26.00 35.16 8.11
N GLU A 116 25.05 36.06 8.35
CA GLU A 116 23.61 35.75 8.28
C GLU A 116 23.16 35.36 6.86
N GLN A 117 23.67 36.01 5.80
CA GLN A 117 23.42 35.56 4.42
C GLN A 117 23.89 34.12 4.18
N ARG A 118 25.09 33.75 4.65
CA ARG A 118 25.59 32.38 4.54
C ARG A 118 24.73 31.39 5.32
N ARG A 119 24.25 31.78 6.50
CA ARG A 119 23.33 30.98 7.30
C ARG A 119 22.00 30.76 6.58
N TYR A 120 21.38 31.80 6.02
CA TYR A 120 20.14 31.67 5.25
C TYR A 120 20.33 30.79 4.01
N MET A 121 21.46 30.94 3.30
CA MET A 121 21.79 30.10 2.14
C MET A 121 21.86 28.62 2.52
N LYS A 122 22.47 28.31 3.67
CA LYS A 122 22.52 26.93 4.19
C LYS A 122 21.11 26.39 4.46
N ILE A 123 20.24 27.18 5.09
CA ILE A 123 18.86 26.74 5.38
C ILE A 123 18.06 26.54 4.08
N ILE A 124 18.24 27.41 3.09
CA ILE A 124 17.63 27.26 1.75
C ILE A 124 18.08 25.93 1.12
N GLN A 125 19.38 25.63 1.14
CA GLN A 125 19.90 24.37 0.61
C GLN A 125 19.32 23.15 1.32
N GLU A 126 19.23 23.19 2.66
CA GLU A 126 18.60 22.12 3.45
C GLU A 126 17.13 21.90 3.04
N ARG A 127 16.36 22.98 2.86
CA ARG A 127 14.94 22.90 2.45
C ARG A 127 14.74 22.37 1.03
N ILE A 128 15.60 22.76 0.08
CA ILE A 128 15.61 22.19 -1.27
C ILE A 128 15.94 20.69 -1.22
N GLY A 129 16.89 20.30 -0.37
CA GLY A 129 17.22 18.89 -0.11
C GLY A 129 15.99 18.10 0.35
N SER A 130 15.29 18.58 1.38
CA SER A 130 14.06 17.93 1.88
C SER A 130 12.97 17.83 0.81
N LEU A 131 12.77 18.86 -0.01
CA LEU A 131 11.80 18.82 -1.12
C LEU A 131 12.16 17.76 -2.15
N LYS A 132 13.45 17.61 -2.47
CA LYS A 132 13.93 16.58 -3.39
C LYS A 132 13.66 15.18 -2.85
N GLU A 133 13.94 14.93 -1.57
CA GLU A 133 13.64 13.65 -0.92
C GLU A 133 12.14 13.31 -0.98
N MET A 134 11.27 14.26 -0.65
CA MET A 134 9.80 14.06 -0.72
C MET A 134 9.33 13.73 -2.14
N LEU A 135 9.87 14.40 -3.16
CA LEU A 135 9.54 14.11 -4.55
C LEU A 135 10.01 12.71 -4.97
N GLU A 136 11.22 12.31 -4.58
CA GLU A 136 11.74 10.96 -4.84
C GLU A 136 10.92 9.87 -4.16
N GLU A 137 10.42 10.12 -2.94
CA GLU A 137 9.47 9.24 -2.26
C GLU A 137 8.16 9.11 -3.03
N LEU A 138 7.56 10.22 -3.49
CA LEU A 138 6.35 10.19 -4.31
C LEU A 138 6.56 9.43 -5.63
N PHE A 139 7.64 9.71 -6.35
CA PHE A 139 7.94 9.02 -7.62
C PHE A 139 8.11 7.52 -7.40
N THR A 140 8.66 7.11 -6.26
CA THR A 140 8.83 5.70 -5.94
C THR A 140 7.52 5.04 -5.58
N PHE A 141 6.70 5.71 -4.77
CA PHE A 141 5.36 5.25 -4.43
C PHE A 141 4.49 5.05 -5.69
N THR A 142 4.49 6.03 -6.59
CA THR A 142 3.73 5.96 -7.85
C THR A 142 4.23 4.84 -8.77
N LYS A 143 5.55 4.63 -8.86
CA LYS A 143 6.11 3.47 -9.58
C LYS A 143 5.65 2.14 -8.98
N LEU A 144 5.74 1.97 -7.66
CA LEU A 144 5.34 0.73 -6.98
C LEU A 144 3.83 0.45 -7.07
N LYS A 145 3.00 1.48 -7.28
CA LYS A 145 1.56 1.34 -7.50
C LYS A 145 1.18 0.99 -8.93
N ASN A 146 2.10 1.11 -9.87
CA ASN A 146 1.84 0.75 -11.25
C ASN A 146 2.02 -0.76 -11.42
N ASP A 147 0.96 -1.48 -11.78
CA ASP A 147 0.96 -2.93 -12.00
C ASP A 147 1.96 -3.37 -13.09
N SER A 148 2.41 -2.45 -13.96
CA SER A 148 3.42 -2.74 -14.98
C SER A 148 4.87 -2.54 -14.51
N PHE A 149 5.10 -2.06 -13.28
CA PHE A 149 6.45 -1.84 -12.77
C PHE A 149 7.16 -3.16 -12.50
N HIS A 150 8.22 -3.42 -13.29
CA HIS A 150 9.09 -4.57 -13.09
C HIS A 150 10.32 -4.15 -12.32
N LEU A 151 10.54 -4.77 -11.16
CA LEU A 151 11.75 -4.58 -10.38
C LEU A 151 12.88 -5.43 -10.98
N GLU A 152 13.96 -4.80 -11.42
CA GLU A 152 15.13 -5.51 -11.93
C GLU A 152 15.84 -6.21 -10.77
N MET A 153 15.89 -7.54 -10.86
CA MET A 153 16.52 -8.41 -9.86
C MET A 153 17.92 -8.80 -10.32
N SER A 154 18.88 -8.73 -9.41
CA SER A 154 20.28 -9.05 -9.63
C SER A 154 20.86 -9.74 -8.39
N SER A 155 22.01 -10.40 -8.53
CA SER A 155 22.72 -10.94 -7.37
C SER A 155 23.41 -9.79 -6.62
N CYS A 156 22.93 -9.49 -5.42
CA CYS A 156 23.38 -8.37 -4.60
C CYS A 156 24.27 -8.85 -3.44
N CYS A 157 25.45 -8.27 -3.27
CA CYS A 157 26.31 -8.52 -2.11
C CYS A 157 25.88 -7.63 -0.93
N ILE A 158 25.21 -8.21 0.05
CA ILE A 158 24.60 -7.47 1.17
C ILE A 158 25.66 -6.80 2.05
N ASN A 159 26.79 -7.47 2.27
CA ASN A 159 27.90 -6.90 3.05
C ASN A 159 28.40 -5.60 2.42
N LYS A 160 28.52 -5.55 1.08
CA LYS A 160 29.00 -4.37 0.36
C LYS A 160 27.98 -3.23 0.48
N ILE A 161 26.73 -3.50 0.13
CA ILE A 161 25.65 -2.48 0.16
C ILE A 161 25.50 -1.90 1.58
N LEU A 162 25.50 -2.74 2.61
CA LEU A 162 25.39 -2.30 3.99
C LEU A 162 26.59 -1.48 4.43
N LYS A 163 27.83 -1.92 4.13
CA LYS A 163 29.05 -1.17 4.46
C LYS A 163 29.06 0.19 3.77
N ASP A 164 28.84 0.23 2.45
CA ASP A 164 28.82 1.47 1.67
C ASP A 164 27.78 2.45 2.23
N THR A 165 26.61 1.94 2.65
CA THR A 165 25.58 2.76 3.28
C THR A 165 26.01 3.27 4.66
N ILE A 166 26.61 2.43 5.52
CA ILE A 166 27.08 2.89 6.84
C ILE A 166 28.15 3.98 6.69
N PHE A 167 29.08 3.79 5.75
CA PHE A 167 30.15 4.75 5.46
C PHE A 167 29.62 6.07 4.91
N SER A 168 28.52 6.07 4.14
CA SER A 168 27.96 7.32 3.62
C SER A 168 27.40 8.25 4.71
N TYR A 169 27.18 7.74 5.92
CA TYR A 169 26.72 8.53 7.08
C TYR A 169 27.86 8.89 8.06
N TYR A 170 29.13 8.66 7.69
CA TYR A 170 30.30 8.88 8.57
C TYR A 170 30.36 10.27 9.18
N ASP A 171 30.11 11.30 8.39
CA ASP A 171 30.17 12.69 8.83
C ASP A 171 29.00 13.02 9.77
N GLU A 172 27.82 12.47 9.53
CA GLU A 172 26.64 12.62 10.40
C GLU A 172 26.84 11.93 11.75
N TRP A 173 27.40 10.71 11.77
CA TRP A 173 27.74 9.99 13.01
C TRP A 173 28.69 10.85 13.86
N THR A 174 29.78 11.30 13.23
CA THR A 174 30.86 12.05 13.89
C THR A 174 30.36 13.42 14.37
N GLY A 175 29.61 14.14 13.53
CA GLY A 175 29.05 15.45 13.85
C GLY A 175 28.06 15.42 15.02
N ARG A 176 27.37 14.29 15.24
CA ARG A 176 26.46 14.09 16.39
C ARG A 176 27.14 13.42 17.59
N GLY A 177 28.41 13.02 17.48
CA GLY A 177 29.15 12.29 18.50
C GLY A 177 28.55 10.91 18.79
N ILE A 178 28.11 10.22 17.74
CA ILE A 178 27.55 8.87 17.76
C ILE A 178 28.63 7.90 17.29
N GLU A 179 28.89 6.86 18.07
CA GLU A 179 29.79 5.76 17.70
C GLU A 179 28.96 4.49 17.47
N PRO A 180 28.66 4.13 16.21
CA PRO A 180 27.83 2.95 15.93
C PRO A 180 28.61 1.66 16.20
N GLU A 181 27.98 0.72 16.90
CA GLU A 181 28.52 -0.63 17.08
C GLU A 181 28.20 -1.47 15.84
N ILE A 182 29.22 -1.85 15.06
CA ILE A 182 29.04 -2.54 13.78
C ILE A 182 29.61 -3.97 13.87
N GLN A 183 28.76 -4.97 13.67
CA GLN A 183 29.12 -6.38 13.68
C GLN A 183 28.68 -7.05 12.37
N ILE A 184 29.55 -7.01 11.36
CA ILE A 184 29.28 -7.59 10.04
C ILE A 184 30.16 -8.81 9.84
N THR A 185 29.55 -9.96 9.51
CA THR A 185 30.30 -11.17 9.17
C THR A 185 31.25 -10.96 7.99
N ASP A 186 32.42 -11.60 8.04
CA ASP A 186 33.40 -11.59 6.94
C ASP A 186 32.96 -12.45 5.75
N LYS A 187 32.06 -13.41 5.97
CA LYS A 187 31.48 -14.21 4.89
C LYS A 187 30.63 -13.30 3.99
N LEU A 188 30.92 -13.27 2.70
CA LEU A 188 30.12 -12.53 1.73
C LEU A 188 28.76 -13.22 1.54
N LEU A 189 27.69 -12.49 1.85
CA LEU A 189 26.32 -12.94 1.73
C LEU A 189 25.67 -12.31 0.50
N PHE A 190 25.10 -13.16 -0.35
CA PHE A 190 24.44 -12.75 -1.59
C PHE A 190 22.95 -13.03 -1.53
N MET A 191 22.15 -12.11 -2.06
CA MET A 191 20.70 -12.29 -2.23
C MET A 191 20.28 -11.83 -3.61
N ASN A 192 19.29 -12.48 -4.21
CA ASN A 192 18.64 -11.95 -5.41
C ASN A 192 17.72 -10.79 -5.00
N GLY A 193 18.00 -9.60 -5.50
CA GLY A 193 17.31 -8.38 -5.13
C GLY A 193 17.57 -7.23 -6.08
N ASN A 194 16.97 -6.09 -5.78
CA ASN A 194 17.29 -4.83 -6.43
C ASN A 194 18.27 -4.06 -5.55
N GLU A 195 19.50 -3.87 -6.01
CA GLU A 195 20.58 -3.23 -5.23
C GLU A 195 20.18 -1.85 -4.72
N GLN A 196 19.58 -1.01 -5.59
CA GLN A 196 19.10 0.33 -5.23
C GLN A 196 17.99 0.29 -4.17
N GLY A 197 17.05 -0.66 -4.29
CA GLY A 197 15.99 -0.87 -3.32
C GLY A 197 16.52 -1.28 -1.95
N ILE A 198 17.49 -2.21 -1.91
CA ILE A 198 18.13 -2.66 -0.67
C ILE A 198 18.92 -1.52 -0.02
N GLN A 199 19.70 -0.77 -0.81
CA GLN A 199 20.44 0.40 -0.33
C GLN A 199 19.49 1.41 0.30
N ARG A 200 18.35 1.68 -0.35
CA ARG A 200 17.33 2.60 0.17
C ARG A 200 16.71 2.11 1.46
N ILE A 201 16.46 0.81 1.62
CA ILE A 201 15.99 0.24 2.88
C ILE A 201 16.98 0.56 4.00
N PHE A 202 18.28 0.35 3.78
CA PHE A 202 19.31 0.65 4.77
C PHE A 202 19.39 2.15 5.07
N GLN A 203 19.39 3.01 4.05
CA GLN A 203 19.38 4.47 4.23
C GLN A 203 18.20 4.92 5.08
N ASN A 204 16.99 4.45 4.78
CA ASN A 204 15.79 4.81 5.52
C ASN A 204 15.86 4.37 6.98
N ILE A 205 16.32 3.14 7.26
CA ILE A 205 16.41 2.65 8.64
C ILE A 205 17.52 3.37 9.42
N ILE A 206 18.67 3.59 8.79
CA ILE A 206 19.82 4.28 9.39
C ILE A 206 19.46 5.75 9.69
N LYS A 207 18.86 6.46 8.72
CA LYS A 207 18.39 7.84 8.88
C LYS A 207 17.35 7.96 10.00
N ASN A 208 16.37 7.03 10.05
CA ASN A 208 15.42 6.98 11.15
C ASN A 208 16.11 6.77 12.51
N GLY A 209 17.12 5.90 12.57
CA GLY A 209 17.93 5.70 13.76
C GLY A 209 18.68 6.96 14.19
N LEU A 210 19.20 7.73 13.24
CA LEU A 210 19.87 9.01 13.48
C LEU A 210 18.91 10.10 13.98
N ASP A 211 17.75 10.24 13.34
CA ASP A 211 16.82 11.36 13.58
C ASP A 211 15.94 11.14 14.81
N HIS A 212 15.68 9.89 15.19
CA HIS A 212 14.82 9.55 16.32
C HIS A 212 15.53 8.77 17.43
N GLY A 213 16.77 8.33 17.22
CA GLY A 213 17.58 7.67 18.22
C GLY A 213 18.36 8.63 19.11
N GLU A 214 18.77 8.11 20.27
CA GLU A 214 19.82 8.69 21.09
C GLU A 214 21.21 8.33 20.50
N LYS A 215 22.26 8.44 21.31
CA LYS A 215 23.65 8.25 20.88
C LYS A 215 24.08 6.79 20.68
N LYS A 216 23.21 5.81 20.86
CA LYS A 216 23.56 4.38 20.77
C LYS A 216 22.82 3.69 19.63
N ILE A 217 23.59 3.28 18.62
CA ILE A 217 23.11 2.52 17.46
C ILE A 217 23.99 1.29 17.30
N SER A 218 23.37 0.14 17.07
CA SER A 218 24.08 -1.09 16.72
C SER A 218 23.54 -1.70 15.42
N ILE A 219 24.44 -2.16 14.57
CA ILE A 219 24.15 -2.71 13.25
C ILE A 219 24.85 -4.06 13.14
N SER A 220 24.10 -5.13 12.91
CA SER A 220 24.67 -6.46 12.71
C SER A 220 24.17 -7.14 11.44
N LEU A 221 25.05 -7.89 10.79
CA LEU A 221 24.78 -8.73 9.61
C LEU A 221 25.36 -10.12 9.86
N GLU A 222 24.48 -11.12 9.94
CA GLU A 222 24.84 -12.52 10.17
C GLU A 222 24.02 -13.46 9.27
N GLU A 223 24.52 -14.69 9.09
CA GLU A 223 23.78 -15.76 8.43
C GLU A 223 23.23 -16.73 9.49
N VAL A 224 21.93 -16.98 9.45
CA VAL A 224 21.23 -17.83 10.42
C VAL A 224 20.32 -18.77 9.66
N GLU A 225 20.53 -20.08 9.80
CA GLU A 225 19.68 -21.12 9.20
C GLU A 225 19.40 -20.88 7.69
N ASN A 226 20.46 -20.63 6.90
CA ASN A 226 20.40 -20.27 5.47
C ASN A 226 19.70 -18.94 5.13
N ASN A 227 19.37 -18.12 6.12
CA ASN A 227 18.82 -16.78 5.91
C ASN A 227 19.84 -15.70 6.26
N ILE A 228 19.76 -14.57 5.58
CA ILE A 228 20.53 -13.37 5.93
C ILE A 228 19.73 -12.60 6.99
N ARG A 229 20.29 -12.42 8.19
CA ARG A 229 19.70 -11.60 9.24
C ARG A 229 20.45 -10.29 9.36
N ILE A 230 19.68 -9.20 9.22
CA ILE A 230 20.14 -7.83 9.40
C ILE A 230 19.40 -7.27 10.60
N GLN A 231 20.14 -6.70 11.55
CA GLN A 231 19.54 -6.11 12.74
C GLN A 231 20.14 -4.73 12.95
N ILE A 232 19.28 -3.72 12.95
CA ILE A 232 19.63 -2.34 13.28
C ILE A 232 18.84 -1.97 14.52
N LYS A 233 19.54 -1.58 15.60
CA LYS A 233 18.95 -1.18 16.88
C LYS A 233 19.40 0.23 17.21
N ASN A 234 18.48 1.05 17.68
CA ASN A 234 18.76 2.37 18.21
C ASN A 234 18.10 2.50 19.59
N GLN A 235 18.74 3.25 20.49
CA GLN A 235 18.13 3.62 21.76
C GLN A 235 17.16 4.79 21.52
N VAL A 236 15.98 4.77 22.13
CA VAL A 236 14.96 5.85 22.01
C VAL A 236 14.45 6.26 23.40
N CYS A 237 14.18 7.55 23.61
CA CYS A 237 13.65 8.05 24.89
C CYS A 237 12.18 7.64 25.12
N HIS A 238 11.37 7.63 24.06
CA HIS A 238 9.94 7.31 24.10
C HIS A 238 9.56 6.37 22.96
N VAL A 239 9.02 5.20 23.29
CA VAL A 239 8.46 4.26 22.31
C VAL A 239 6.98 4.58 22.14
N GLU A 240 6.58 5.20 21.02
CA GLU A 240 5.17 5.21 20.62
C GLU A 240 4.76 3.77 20.31
N LYS A 241 4.07 3.10 21.25
CA LYS A 241 3.67 1.68 21.15
C LYS A 241 2.81 1.34 19.90
N ASN A 242 2.33 2.33 19.14
CA ASN A 242 1.36 2.15 18.06
C ASN A 242 1.92 2.26 16.63
N LYS A 243 3.24 2.46 16.42
CA LYS A 243 3.82 2.61 15.06
C LYS A 243 4.68 1.44 14.55
N CYS A 244 4.92 0.40 15.35
CA CYS A 244 5.54 -0.83 14.83
C CYS A 244 4.53 -1.62 13.96
N ARG A 245 4.29 -1.14 12.74
CA ARG A 245 3.72 -2.00 11.69
C ARG A 245 4.84 -2.90 11.20
N SER A 246 4.82 -4.14 11.66
CA SER A 246 5.56 -5.24 11.08
C SER A 246 5.21 -5.31 9.59
N GLY A 247 6.12 -4.82 8.74
CA GLY A 247 6.10 -5.14 7.32
C GLY A 247 6.62 -6.56 7.18
N VAL A 248 5.70 -7.51 7.06
CA VAL A 248 5.94 -8.82 6.44
C VAL A 248 4.90 -8.96 5.34
#